data_AF-A0A0H3I9D0-F1
#
_entry.id   AF-A0A0H3I9D0-F1
#
_cell.length_a   1.000
_cell.length_b   1.000
_cell.length_c   1.000
_cell.angle_alpha   90.00
_cell.angle_beta   90.00
_cell.angle_gamma   90.00
#
_symmetry.space_group_name_H-M   'P 1'
#
loop_
_entity.id
_entity.type
_entity.pdbx_description
1 polymer ?
#
loop_
_entity_poly.entity_id
_entity_poly.type
_entity_poly.pdbx_seq_one_letter_code
_entity_poly.pdbx_strand_id
1 'polypeptide(L)'
;MDRIVAPNMCRYISVKYERMLTNFAKKMNISKEALKKIISSLVAMLASHLITLPIISYILLINFMRENKILSYELINELYLSNKLFILISIIFLVAFSMSLFSFIIPLYLYFIERKENNKKYNIGIKTIIATLTFNAVIFILLFISLTLKGETDWEYTLLILTTSLYIIIHAIVHLTAKTSSKILLHGMLIIFVSGMCIMPNSYASRLFSIGLQEFSVGGNIPATIYHQSARFGEDVKIILHTPKTLFFRKGDVVGLIPGDKINMIIYRKNTDDKEKARN
;
A
#
# COMPACT_ATOMS: atom_id res chain seq x y z
N MET A 1 21.20 5.97 -40.77
CA MET A 1 21.74 7.09 -39.98
C MET A 1 20.88 7.23 -38.73
N ASP A 2 21.16 6.53 -37.62
CA ASP A 2 20.29 6.58 -36.41
C ASP A 2 21.00 6.18 -35.10
N ARG A 3 22.34 6.29 -35.01
CA ARG A 3 23.08 5.86 -33.80
C ARG A 3 23.78 6.98 -33.02
N ILE A 4 23.55 8.26 -33.36
CA ILE A 4 24.30 9.40 -32.77
C ILE A 4 23.46 10.22 -31.76
N VAL A 5 22.13 10.05 -31.70
CA VAL A 5 21.25 10.90 -30.86
C VAL A 5 21.17 10.47 -29.39
N ALA A 6 21.25 9.16 -29.10
CA ALA A 6 21.12 8.61 -27.74
C ALA A 6 22.17 9.10 -26.70
N PRO A 7 23.49 9.18 -27.01
CA PRO A 7 24.47 9.56 -25.99
C PRO A 7 24.35 11.02 -25.54
N ASN A 8 23.90 11.91 -26.44
CA ASN A 8 23.67 13.32 -26.11
C ASN A 8 22.44 13.52 -25.24
N MET A 9 21.40 12.71 -25.42
CA MET A 9 20.16 12.80 -24.64
C MET A 9 20.38 12.34 -23.18
N CYS A 10 21.10 11.22 -22.97
CA CYS A 10 21.47 10.77 -21.61
C CYS A 10 22.37 11.79 -20.88
N ARG A 11 23.32 12.40 -21.60
CA ARG A 11 24.20 13.45 -21.04
C ARG A 11 23.43 14.73 -20.71
N TYR A 12 22.46 15.10 -21.53
CA TYR A 12 21.59 16.25 -21.26
C TYR A 12 20.69 16.03 -20.04
N ILE A 13 20.08 14.84 -19.92
CA ILE A 13 19.25 14.46 -18.77
C ILE A 13 20.08 14.43 -17.49
N SER A 14 21.31 13.89 -17.53
CA SER A 14 22.18 13.83 -16.35
C SER A 14 22.61 15.23 -15.88
N VAL A 15 22.97 16.13 -16.80
CA VAL A 15 23.33 17.52 -16.45
C VAL A 15 22.13 18.28 -15.87
N LYS A 16 20.93 18.10 -16.43
CA LYS A 16 19.70 18.74 -15.92
C LYS A 16 19.33 18.19 -14.54
N TYR A 17 19.44 16.89 -14.33
CA TYR A 17 19.24 16.23 -13.04
C TYR A 17 20.22 16.74 -11.99
N GLU A 18 21.52 16.80 -12.31
CA GLU A 18 22.56 17.28 -11.40
C GLU A 18 22.36 18.76 -11.00
N ARG A 19 21.92 19.62 -11.92
CA ARG A 19 21.54 21.02 -11.59
C ARG A 19 20.32 21.09 -10.67
N MET A 20 19.28 20.32 -10.98
CA MET A 20 18.07 20.27 -10.15
C MET A 20 18.42 19.81 -8.72
N LEU A 21 19.21 18.74 -8.59
CA LEU A 21 19.64 18.21 -7.29
C LEU A 21 20.44 19.24 -6.48
N THR A 22 21.32 19.99 -7.14
CA THR A 22 22.14 21.01 -6.48
C THR A 22 21.28 22.17 -5.96
N ASN A 23 20.28 22.61 -6.74
CA ASN A 23 19.34 23.63 -6.33
C ASN A 23 18.45 23.18 -5.15
N PHE A 24 18.00 21.92 -5.17
CA PHE A 24 17.24 21.34 -4.06
C PHE A 24 18.08 21.18 -2.80
N ALA A 25 19.30 20.64 -2.91
CA ALA A 25 20.23 20.50 -1.80
C ALA A 25 20.51 21.85 -1.11
N LYS A 26 20.74 22.90 -1.92
CA LYS A 26 20.93 24.27 -1.41
C LYS A 26 19.70 24.82 -0.69
N LYS A 27 18.49 24.61 -1.23
CA LYS A 27 17.23 25.03 -0.58
C LYS A 27 16.97 24.29 0.74
N MET A 28 17.30 23.00 0.79
CA MET A 28 17.06 22.16 1.97
C MET A 28 18.17 22.25 3.03
N ASN A 29 19.28 22.94 2.72
CA ASN A 29 20.48 23.02 3.55
C ASN A 29 21.07 21.63 3.87
N ILE A 30 21.13 20.75 2.86
CA ILE A 30 21.67 19.38 2.95
C ILE A 30 22.78 19.24 1.92
N SER A 31 23.78 18.37 2.17
CA SER A 31 24.80 18.08 1.16
C SER A 31 24.21 17.39 -0.07
N LYS A 32 24.77 17.67 -1.25
CA LYS A 32 24.32 17.08 -2.51
C LYS A 32 24.47 15.56 -2.51
N GLU A 33 25.56 15.06 -1.92
CA GLU A 33 25.86 13.64 -1.75
C GLU A 33 24.83 12.96 -0.86
N ALA A 34 24.41 13.62 0.24
CA ALA A 34 23.36 13.11 1.10
C ALA A 34 22.01 13.06 0.38
N LEU A 35 21.64 14.11 -0.37
CA LEU A 35 20.41 14.12 -1.15
C LEU A 35 20.39 13.02 -2.21
N LYS A 36 21.52 12.81 -2.91
CA LYS A 36 21.66 11.72 -3.90
C LYS A 36 21.53 10.35 -3.25
N LYS A 37 22.13 10.16 -2.07
CA LYS A 37 22.01 8.92 -1.29
C LYS A 37 20.58 8.69 -0.81
N ILE A 38 19.88 9.73 -0.37
CA ILE A 38 18.47 9.66 0.03
C ILE A 38 17.61 9.22 -1.16
N ILE A 39 17.72 9.91 -2.30
CA ILE A 39 16.96 9.59 -3.51
C ILE A 39 17.27 8.16 -3.98
N SER A 40 18.55 7.79 -4.07
CA SER A 40 18.95 6.44 -4.49
C SER A 40 18.42 5.37 -3.54
N SER A 41 18.39 5.63 -2.24
CA SER A 41 17.85 4.71 -1.23
C SER A 41 16.34 4.57 -1.35
N LEU A 42 15.63 5.66 -1.63
CA LEU A 42 14.18 5.64 -1.88
C LEU A 42 13.84 4.87 -3.15
N VAL A 43 14.59 5.08 -4.23
CA VAL A 43 14.43 4.32 -5.47
C VAL A 43 14.71 2.83 -5.24
N ALA A 44 15.77 2.49 -4.51
CA ALA A 44 16.07 1.10 -4.17
C ALA A 44 14.98 0.46 -3.29
N MET A 45 14.43 1.21 -2.34
CA MET A 45 13.31 0.77 -1.50
C MET A 45 12.05 0.53 -2.33
N LEU A 46 11.68 1.48 -3.23
CA LEU A 46 10.56 1.32 -4.15
C LEU A 46 10.76 0.11 -5.08
N ALA A 47 11.97 -0.07 -5.61
CA ALA A 47 12.32 -1.20 -6.47
C ALA A 47 12.21 -2.54 -5.73
N SER A 48 12.59 -2.59 -4.46
CA SER A 48 12.41 -3.79 -3.65
C SER A 48 10.92 -4.09 -3.37
N HIS A 49 10.15 -3.05 -3.06
CA HIS A 49 8.71 -3.16 -2.85
C HIS A 49 7.95 -3.57 -4.11
N LEU A 50 8.44 -3.21 -5.30
CA LEU A 50 7.92 -3.71 -6.58
C LEU A 50 8.01 -5.24 -6.73
N ILE A 51 8.94 -5.90 -6.04
CA ILE A 51 9.09 -7.36 -6.07
C ILE A 51 8.30 -7.99 -4.92
N THR A 52 8.44 -7.46 -3.71
CA THR A 52 7.91 -8.06 -2.49
C THR A 52 6.39 -7.88 -2.32
N LEU A 53 5.83 -6.74 -2.70
CA LEU A 53 4.41 -6.46 -2.46
C LEU A 53 3.43 -7.13 -3.44
N PRO A 54 3.78 -7.36 -4.72
CA PRO A 54 3.01 -8.29 -5.55
C PRO A 54 2.89 -9.67 -4.92
N ILE A 55 3.99 -10.20 -4.36
CA ILE A 55 3.99 -11.48 -3.64
C ILE A 55 3.03 -11.41 -2.46
N ILE A 56 3.12 -10.37 -1.62
CA ILE A 56 2.18 -10.16 -0.48
C ILE A 56 0.72 -10.14 -0.94
N SER A 57 0.39 -9.44 -2.02
CA SER A 57 -0.99 -9.40 -2.51
C SER A 57 -1.47 -10.74 -3.06
N TYR A 58 -0.62 -11.49 -3.76
CA TYR A 58 -0.98 -12.86 -4.15
C TYR A 58 -1.29 -13.73 -2.93
N ILE A 59 -0.55 -13.52 -1.85
CA ILE A 59 -0.76 -14.26 -0.60
C ILE A 59 -2.09 -13.88 0.05
N LEU A 60 -2.42 -12.58 0.08
CA LEU A 60 -3.71 -12.10 0.55
C LEU A 60 -4.86 -12.65 -0.32
N LEU A 61 -4.70 -12.63 -1.64
CA LEU A 61 -5.66 -13.17 -2.60
C LEU A 61 -5.84 -14.69 -2.42
N ILE A 62 -4.75 -15.45 -2.26
CA ILE A 62 -4.80 -16.90 -2.03
C ILE A 62 -5.50 -17.21 -0.71
N ASN A 63 -5.18 -16.50 0.37
CA ASN A 63 -5.87 -16.66 1.65
C ASN A 63 -7.35 -16.30 1.56
N PHE A 64 -7.68 -15.24 0.83
CA PHE A 64 -9.08 -14.86 0.56
C PHE A 64 -9.83 -15.94 -0.23
N MET A 65 -9.23 -16.47 -1.29
CA MET A 65 -9.78 -17.58 -2.08
C MET A 65 -9.97 -18.85 -1.26
N ARG A 66 -8.98 -19.20 -0.42
CA ARG A 66 -9.03 -20.34 0.50
C ARG A 66 -10.16 -20.21 1.51
N GLU A 67 -10.25 -19.07 2.19
CA GLU A 67 -11.29 -18.79 3.18
C GLU A 67 -12.68 -18.82 2.55
N ASN A 68 -12.80 -18.29 1.33
CA ASN A 68 -14.08 -18.24 0.65
C ASN A 68 -14.41 -19.50 -0.17
N LYS A 69 -13.54 -20.51 -0.17
CA LYS A 69 -13.68 -21.76 -0.95
C LYS A 69 -13.85 -21.52 -2.46
N ILE A 70 -13.24 -20.47 -3.00
CA ILE A 70 -13.24 -20.16 -4.43
C ILE A 70 -11.82 -20.37 -4.94
N LEU A 71 -11.59 -21.39 -5.76
CA LEU A 71 -10.33 -21.54 -6.48
C LEU A 71 -10.59 -21.30 -7.97
N SER A 72 -10.05 -20.21 -8.52
CA SER A 72 -10.15 -19.94 -9.95
C SER A 72 -8.83 -19.40 -10.50
N TYR A 73 -8.27 -20.14 -11.47
CA TYR A 73 -7.04 -19.77 -12.16
C TYR A 73 -7.22 -18.59 -13.10
N GLU A 74 -8.42 -18.44 -13.69
CA GLU A 74 -8.78 -17.29 -14.51
C GLU A 74 -8.74 -16.00 -13.68
N LEU A 75 -9.17 -16.09 -12.43
CA LEU A 75 -9.10 -15.03 -11.44
C LEU A 75 -7.64 -14.62 -11.15
N ILE A 76 -6.75 -15.60 -10.95
CA ILE A 76 -5.32 -15.33 -10.73
C ILE A 76 -4.69 -14.64 -11.95
N ASN A 77 -5.06 -15.05 -13.16
CA ASN A 77 -4.47 -14.56 -14.41
C ASN A 77 -5.03 -13.20 -14.86
N GLU A 78 -6.35 -13.01 -14.83
CA GLU A 78 -7.00 -11.74 -15.23
C GLU A 78 -6.75 -10.64 -14.21
N LEU A 79 -6.76 -10.98 -12.91
CA LEU A 79 -6.37 -10.01 -11.89
C LEU A 79 -4.86 -9.83 -11.84
N TYR A 80 -4.05 -10.58 -12.58
CA TYR A 80 -2.59 -10.49 -12.46
C TYR A 80 -2.05 -9.08 -12.72
N LEU A 81 -2.47 -8.47 -13.83
CA LEU A 81 -2.04 -7.13 -14.21
C LEU A 81 -2.73 -6.05 -13.35
N SER A 82 -4.04 -6.15 -13.19
CA SER A 82 -4.84 -5.19 -12.41
C SER A 82 -4.40 -5.15 -10.95
N ASN A 83 -4.15 -6.31 -10.34
CA ASN A 83 -3.64 -6.42 -8.98
C ASN A 83 -2.24 -5.81 -8.89
N LYS A 84 -1.33 -6.08 -9.84
CA LYS A 84 0.00 -5.42 -9.86
C LYS A 84 -0.07 -3.90 -9.93
N LEU A 85 -0.90 -3.35 -10.80
CA LEU A 85 -1.06 -1.89 -10.93
C LEU A 85 -1.72 -1.29 -9.70
N PHE A 86 -2.76 -1.95 -9.18
CA PHE A 86 -3.44 -1.54 -7.95
C PHE A 86 -2.48 -1.52 -6.75
N ILE A 87 -1.71 -2.59 -6.57
CA ILE A 87 -0.68 -2.68 -5.53
C ILE A 87 0.36 -1.59 -5.73
N LEU A 88 0.86 -1.38 -6.95
CA LEU A 88 1.85 -0.34 -7.24
C LEU A 88 1.35 1.05 -6.82
N ILE A 89 0.13 1.42 -7.22
CA ILE A 89 -0.48 2.70 -6.87
C ILE A 89 -0.66 2.79 -5.35
N SER A 90 -1.14 1.71 -4.72
CA SER A 90 -1.32 1.64 -3.27
C SER A 90 0.00 1.80 -2.51
N ILE A 91 1.11 1.24 -3.02
CA ILE A 91 2.45 1.41 -2.44
C ILE A 91 2.91 2.84 -2.57
N ILE A 92 2.79 3.43 -3.76
CA ILE A 92 3.19 4.82 -4.00
C ILE A 92 2.41 5.73 -3.07
N PHE A 93 1.10 5.53 -2.97
CA PHE A 93 0.23 6.28 -2.07
C PHE A 93 0.64 6.06 -0.61
N LEU A 94 0.85 4.82 -0.17
CA LEU A 94 1.22 4.50 1.20
C LEU A 94 2.59 5.06 1.57
N VAL A 95 3.58 5.01 0.68
CA VAL A 95 4.91 5.62 0.89
C VAL A 95 4.80 7.14 0.95
N ALA A 96 4.04 7.76 0.05
CA ALA A 96 3.80 9.21 0.07
C ALA A 96 3.08 9.64 1.34
N PHE A 97 2.06 8.89 1.76
CA PHE A 97 1.31 9.09 2.99
C PHE A 97 2.21 8.92 4.23
N SER A 98 3.04 7.88 4.26
CA SER A 98 4.02 7.64 5.32
C SER A 98 5.02 8.78 5.45
N MET A 99 5.53 9.27 4.31
CA MET A 99 6.41 10.44 4.29
C MET A 99 5.69 11.69 4.77
N SER A 100 4.42 11.88 4.39
CA SER A 100 3.64 13.03 4.83
C SER A 100 3.40 13.06 6.34
N LEU A 101 3.31 11.90 7.00
CA LEU A 101 3.04 11.80 8.44
C LEU A 101 4.30 11.68 9.30
N PHE A 102 5.26 10.87 8.87
CA PHE A 102 6.36 10.43 9.73
C PHE A 102 7.75 10.77 9.16
N SER A 103 7.86 11.48 8.03
CA SER A 103 9.17 11.87 7.47
C SER A 103 10.09 12.62 8.43
N PHE A 104 9.58 13.37 9.41
CA PHE A 104 10.41 14.10 10.39
C PHE A 104 11.36 13.18 11.19
N ILE A 105 11.02 11.89 11.33
CA ILE A 105 11.83 10.91 12.04
C ILE A 105 13.17 10.69 11.31
N ILE A 106 13.21 10.78 9.98
CA ILE A 106 14.42 10.57 9.18
C ILE A 106 15.50 11.62 9.49
N PRO A 107 15.28 12.93 9.31
CA PRO A 107 16.29 13.94 9.63
C PRO A 107 16.60 13.98 11.13
N LEU A 108 15.62 13.70 12.01
CA LEU A 108 15.84 13.60 13.44
C LEU A 108 16.84 12.48 13.79
N TYR A 109 16.62 11.28 13.27
CA TYR A 109 17.49 10.13 13.50
C TYR A 109 18.90 10.35 12.95
N LEU A 110 19.00 10.87 11.72
CA LEU A 110 20.29 11.20 11.10
C LEU A 110 21.06 12.25 11.91
N TYR A 111 20.39 13.31 12.39
CA TYR A 111 21.01 14.31 13.26
C TYR A 111 21.59 13.72 14.56
N PHE A 112 20.88 12.78 15.19
CA PHE A 112 21.38 12.09 16.38
C PHE A 112 22.62 11.23 16.09
N ILE A 113 22.66 10.52 14.96
CA ILE A 113 23.83 9.75 14.54
C ILE A 113 25.03 10.65 14.29
N GLU A 114 24.86 11.76 13.57
CA GLU A 114 25.96 12.68 13.26
C GLU A 114 26.61 13.23 14.54
N ARG A 115 25.80 13.55 15.54
CA ARG A 115 26.28 14.06 16.82
C ARG A 115 26.96 12.98 17.66
N LYS A 116 26.51 11.72 17.56
CA LYS A 116 27.12 10.58 18.26
C LYS A 116 28.47 10.19 17.65
N GLU A 117 28.58 10.20 16.32
CA GLU A 117 29.78 9.78 15.59
C GLU A 117 30.76 10.94 15.31
N ASN A 118 30.42 12.19 15.69
CA ASN A 118 31.14 13.42 15.32
C ASN A 118 31.44 13.53 13.81
N ASN A 119 30.59 12.91 12.99
CA ASN A 119 30.76 12.81 11.55
C ASN A 119 29.63 13.56 10.85
N LYS A 120 29.93 14.72 10.25
CA LYS A 120 28.96 15.57 9.52
C LYS A 120 28.67 15.07 8.11
N LYS A 121 28.45 13.76 7.96
CA LYS A 121 28.29 13.09 6.67
C LYS A 121 27.05 13.56 5.89
N TYR A 122 25.97 13.85 6.59
CA TYR A 122 24.66 14.26 6.09
C TYR A 122 24.44 15.78 6.22
N ASN A 123 25.15 16.44 7.13
CA ASN A 123 25.10 17.86 7.43
C ASN A 123 23.67 18.36 7.69
N ILE A 124 22.92 17.66 8.53
CA ILE A 124 21.51 18.00 8.80
C ILE A 124 21.43 19.09 9.86
N GLY A 125 20.87 20.24 9.49
CA GLY A 125 20.61 21.32 10.41
C GLY A 125 19.31 21.13 11.21
N ILE A 126 19.27 21.68 12.42
CA ILE A 126 18.05 21.74 13.25
C ILE A 126 16.88 22.39 12.49
N LYS A 127 17.15 23.38 11.64
CA LYS A 127 16.15 24.03 10.79
C LYS A 127 15.40 23.04 9.89
N THR A 128 16.11 22.05 9.34
CA THR A 128 15.51 21.01 8.47
C THR A 128 14.57 20.12 9.28
N ILE A 129 14.96 19.74 10.50
CA ILE A 129 14.13 18.95 11.42
C ILE A 129 12.83 19.70 11.76
N ILE A 130 12.95 20.97 12.18
CA ILE A 130 11.80 21.81 12.53
C ILE A 130 10.87 21.96 11.33
N ALA A 131 11.39 22.29 10.14
CA ALA A 131 10.57 22.45 8.94
C ALA A 131 9.78 21.17 8.59
N THR A 132 10.42 19.99 8.65
CA THR A 132 9.74 18.72 8.41
C THR A 132 8.72 18.39 9.50
N LEU A 133 9.02 18.68 10.76
CA LEU A 133 8.09 18.46 11.87
C LEU A 133 6.86 19.34 11.73
N THR A 134 7.02 20.61 11.38
CA THR A 134 5.89 21.54 11.17
C THR A 134 5.00 21.07 10.02
N PHE A 135 5.59 20.66 8.90
CA PHE A 135 4.83 20.12 7.77
C PHE A 135 4.01 18.88 8.18
N ASN A 136 4.64 17.92 8.84
CA ASN A 136 3.97 16.69 9.28
C ASN A 136 2.88 16.98 10.32
N ALA A 137 3.11 17.92 11.24
CA ALA A 137 2.13 18.32 12.24
C ALA A 137 0.86 18.91 11.60
N VAL A 138 1.00 19.73 10.56
CA VAL A 138 -0.15 20.27 9.81
C VAL A 138 -0.96 19.13 9.19
N ILE A 139 -0.31 18.17 8.53
CA ILE A 139 -0.99 17.03 7.91
C ILE A 139 -1.69 16.17 8.98
N PHE A 140 -1.01 15.92 10.10
CA PHE A 140 -1.56 15.14 11.20
C PHE A 140 -2.81 15.81 11.79
N ILE A 141 -2.79 17.13 11.97
CA ILE A 141 -3.96 17.90 12.44
C ILE A 141 -5.12 17.80 11.44
N LEU A 142 -4.87 17.95 10.14
CA LEU A 142 -5.90 17.82 9.10
C LEU A 142 -6.57 16.43 9.11
N LEU A 143 -5.78 15.37 9.28
CA LEU A 143 -6.30 14.02 9.42
C LEU A 143 -7.09 13.85 10.72
N PHE A 144 -6.57 14.35 11.84
CA PHE A 144 -7.23 14.24 13.14
C PHE A 144 -8.60 14.93 13.13
N ILE A 145 -8.70 16.12 12.54
CA ILE A 145 -9.98 16.83 12.35
C ILE A 145 -10.93 16.00 11.48
N SER A 146 -10.43 15.42 10.39
CA SER A 146 -11.26 14.59 9.49
C SER A 146 -11.78 13.32 10.15
N LEU A 147 -10.99 12.70 11.03
CA LEU A 147 -11.34 11.48 11.77
C LEU A 147 -12.31 11.74 12.91
N THR A 148 -12.18 12.89 13.60
CA THR A 148 -13.02 13.23 14.75
C THR A 148 -14.40 13.77 14.35
N LEU A 149 -14.50 14.46 13.21
CA LEU A 149 -15.77 15.04 12.75
C LEU A 149 -16.73 14.04 12.09
N LYS A 150 -16.24 12.91 11.57
CA LYS A 150 -17.07 11.96 10.78
C LYS A 150 -17.80 10.89 11.61
N GLY A 151 -17.55 10.78 12.92
CA GLY A 151 -18.32 9.95 13.85
C GLY A 151 -18.24 8.42 13.68
N GLU A 152 -17.90 7.92 12.49
CA GLU A 152 -17.73 6.50 12.17
C GLU A 152 -16.28 6.26 11.72
N THR A 153 -15.36 6.11 12.68
CA THR A 153 -13.95 5.78 12.41
C THR A 153 -13.67 4.33 12.76
N ASP A 154 -13.26 3.54 11.76
CA ASP A 154 -12.71 2.21 12.01
C ASP A 154 -11.30 2.35 12.62
N TRP A 155 -11.22 2.19 13.93
CA TRP A 155 -9.97 2.30 14.69
C TRP A 155 -8.98 1.18 14.38
N GLU A 156 -9.45 -0.03 14.05
CA GLU A 156 -8.58 -1.15 13.69
C GLU A 156 -7.84 -0.84 12.39
N TYR A 157 -8.59 -0.38 11.39
CA TYR A 157 -8.04 -0.01 10.09
C TYR A 157 -7.11 1.22 10.18
N THR A 158 -7.50 2.23 10.97
CA THR A 158 -6.70 3.43 11.20
C THR A 158 -5.36 3.09 11.86
N LEU A 159 -5.38 2.25 12.90
CA LEU A 159 -4.17 1.84 13.61
C LEU A 159 -3.25 1.00 12.71
N LEU A 160 -3.81 0.15 11.85
CA LEU A 160 -3.05 -0.61 10.87
C LEU A 160 -2.31 0.30 9.89
N ILE A 161 -2.98 1.30 9.31
CA ILE A 161 -2.36 2.25 8.37
C ILE A 161 -1.25 3.04 9.07
N LEU A 162 -1.49 3.55 10.28
CA LEU A 162 -0.49 4.30 11.04
C LEU A 162 0.74 3.45 11.37
N THR A 163 0.54 2.21 11.82
CA THR A 163 1.63 1.29 12.16
C THR A 163 2.44 0.91 10.93
N THR A 164 1.76 0.62 9.81
CA THR A 164 2.42 0.32 8.52
C THR A 164 3.20 1.52 8.01
N SER A 165 2.65 2.72 8.18
CA SER A 165 3.31 3.96 7.77
C SER A 165 4.58 4.24 8.57
N LEU A 166 4.54 3.99 9.89
CA LEU A 166 5.71 4.08 10.75
C LEU A 166 6.77 3.04 10.36
N TYR A 167 6.36 1.80 10.09
CA TYR A 167 7.25 0.75 9.60
C TYR A 167 8.00 1.16 8.32
N ILE A 168 7.31 1.76 7.35
CA ILE A 168 7.94 2.23 6.10
C ILE A 168 9.03 3.26 6.38
N ILE A 169 8.82 4.18 7.33
CA ILE A 169 9.85 5.16 7.71
C ILE A 169 11.03 4.49 8.41
N ILE A 170 10.79 3.58 9.34
CA ILE A 170 11.87 2.81 9.99
C ILE A 170 12.66 2.02 8.94
N HIS A 171 11.97 1.37 8.01
CA HIS A 171 12.57 0.62 6.90
C HIS A 171 13.42 1.54 6.02
N ALA A 172 12.94 2.74 5.71
CA ALA A 172 13.71 3.75 4.98
C ALA A 172 14.98 4.19 5.73
N ILE A 173 14.89 4.39 7.05
CA ILE A 173 16.05 4.73 7.90
C ILE A 173 17.10 3.61 7.84
N VAL A 174 16.69 2.36 8.04
CA VAL A 174 17.61 1.19 7.95
C VAL A 174 18.26 1.12 6.57
N HIS A 175 17.51 1.38 5.50
CA HIS A 175 18.06 1.42 4.14
C HIS A 175 19.09 2.54 3.93
N LEU A 176 18.95 3.67 4.62
CA LEU A 176 19.88 4.80 4.52
C LEU A 176 21.18 4.56 5.30
N THR A 177 21.09 3.95 6.48
CA THR A 177 22.19 3.92 7.46
C THR A 177 22.87 2.56 7.59
N ALA A 178 22.15 1.47 7.39
CA ALA A 178 22.68 0.13 7.66
C ALA A 178 23.60 -0.39 6.54
N LYS A 179 24.44 -1.38 6.89
CA LYS A 179 25.28 -2.13 5.95
C LYS A 179 24.42 -2.98 5.02
N THR A 180 24.94 -3.35 3.85
CA THR A 180 24.23 -4.18 2.86
C THR A 180 23.75 -5.50 3.46
N SER A 181 24.52 -6.14 4.35
CA SER A 181 24.13 -7.37 5.04
C SER A 181 22.86 -7.19 5.88
N SER A 182 22.73 -6.09 6.63
CA SER A 182 21.54 -5.78 7.41
C SER A 182 20.31 -5.51 6.54
N LYS A 183 20.50 -4.86 5.37
CA LYS A 183 19.42 -4.63 4.40
C LYS A 183 18.89 -5.95 3.84
N ILE A 184 19.80 -6.86 3.48
CA ILE A 184 19.45 -8.20 3.00
C ILE A 184 18.74 -9.00 4.08
N LEU A 185 19.22 -8.96 5.33
CA LEU A 185 18.58 -9.65 6.45
C LEU A 185 17.16 -9.14 6.71
N LEU A 186 16.95 -7.83 6.68
CA LEU A 186 15.63 -7.22 6.83
C LEU A 186 14.66 -7.68 5.72
N HIS A 187 15.16 -7.79 4.48
CA HIS A 187 14.39 -8.32 3.35
C HIS A 187 14.08 -9.80 3.52
N GLY A 188 15.07 -10.60 3.95
CA GLY A 188 14.88 -12.01 4.24
C GLY A 188 13.84 -12.23 5.33
N MET A 189 13.89 -11.46 6.42
CA MET A 189 12.88 -11.50 7.49
C MET A 189 11.49 -11.12 6.98
N LEU A 190 11.37 -10.09 6.13
CA LEU A 190 10.10 -9.70 5.53
C LEU A 190 9.54 -10.84 4.67
N ILE A 191 10.37 -11.46 3.82
CA ILE A 191 9.97 -12.58 2.97
C ILE A 191 9.52 -13.76 3.86
N ILE A 192 10.29 -14.13 4.88
CA ILE A 192 9.94 -15.22 5.80
C ILE A 192 8.62 -14.93 6.53
N PHE A 193 8.43 -13.71 7.01
CA PHE A 193 7.20 -13.29 7.69
C PHE A 193 5.99 -13.42 6.74
N VAL A 194 6.12 -12.88 5.54
CA VAL A 194 5.08 -12.91 4.50
C VAL A 194 4.78 -14.34 4.06
N SER A 195 5.81 -15.16 3.82
CA SER A 195 5.68 -16.58 3.50
C SER A 195 5.03 -17.37 4.65
N GLY A 196 5.38 -17.06 5.91
CA GLY A 196 4.75 -17.66 7.09
C GLY A 196 3.26 -17.36 7.16
N MET A 197 2.85 -16.13 6.83
CA MET A 197 1.43 -15.77 6.74
C MET A 197 0.67 -16.50 5.63
N CYS A 198 1.35 -17.12 4.65
CA CYS A 198 0.69 -17.94 3.62
C CYS A 198 0.24 -19.30 4.14
N ILE A 199 1.03 -19.86 5.05
CA ILE A 199 0.89 -21.26 5.48
C ILE A 199 -0.20 -21.35 6.56
N MET A 200 -0.31 -20.32 7.39
CA MET A 200 -1.32 -20.24 8.44
C MET A 200 -2.67 -19.81 7.84
N PRO A 201 -3.77 -20.54 8.11
CA PRO A 201 -5.11 -20.08 7.77
C PRO A 201 -5.37 -18.80 8.58
N ASN A 202 -5.32 -17.67 7.89
CA ASN A 202 -5.39 -16.36 8.52
C ASN A 202 -6.65 -15.65 8.05
N SER A 203 -7.74 -15.82 8.82
CA SER A 203 -9.00 -15.11 8.62
C SER A 203 -8.81 -13.59 8.60
N TYR A 204 -7.80 -13.07 9.31
CA TYR A 204 -7.44 -11.65 9.29
C TYR A 204 -6.89 -11.21 7.94
N ALA A 205 -6.03 -12.02 7.30
CA ALA A 205 -5.50 -11.72 5.96
C ALA A 205 -6.62 -11.70 4.90
N SER A 206 -7.58 -12.63 5.01
CA SER A 206 -8.78 -12.64 4.16
C SER A 206 -9.67 -11.41 4.40
N ARG A 207 -9.87 -11.01 5.67
CA ARG A 207 -10.62 -9.78 6.03
C ARG A 207 -9.95 -8.52 5.48
N LEU A 208 -8.62 -8.45 5.57
CA LEU A 208 -7.85 -7.32 5.03
C LEU A 208 -8.04 -7.17 3.51
N PHE A 209 -7.97 -8.29 2.79
CA PHE A 209 -8.22 -8.29 1.35
C PHE A 209 -9.68 -7.93 1.03
N SER A 210 -10.63 -8.41 1.84
CA SER A 210 -12.05 -8.09 1.71
C SER A 210 -12.33 -6.60 1.84
N ILE A 211 -11.71 -5.90 2.80
CA ILE A 211 -11.83 -4.44 2.94
C ILE A 211 -11.38 -3.73 1.67
N GLY A 212 -10.25 -4.17 1.10
CA GLY A 212 -9.77 -3.65 -0.19
C GLY A 212 -10.82 -3.84 -1.31
N LEU A 213 -11.40 -5.04 -1.44
CA LEU A 213 -12.43 -5.30 -2.45
C LEU A 213 -13.71 -4.49 -2.22
N GLN A 214 -14.08 -4.24 -0.97
CA GLN A 214 -15.26 -3.46 -0.59
C GLN A 214 -15.12 -2.00 -1.02
N GLU A 215 -13.95 -1.40 -0.82
CA GLU A 215 -13.67 -0.01 -1.19
C GLU A 215 -13.84 0.22 -2.72
N PHE A 216 -13.49 -0.78 -3.53
CA PHE A 216 -13.70 -0.74 -4.98
C PHE A 216 -15.07 -1.25 -5.42
N SER A 217 -15.96 -1.63 -4.50
CA SER A 217 -17.28 -2.20 -4.78
C SER A 217 -17.25 -3.46 -5.67
N VAL A 218 -16.11 -4.15 -5.69
CA VAL A 218 -15.88 -5.37 -6.49
C VAL A 218 -16.03 -6.65 -5.67
N GLY A 219 -16.28 -6.58 -4.37
CA GLY A 219 -16.51 -7.77 -3.55
C GLY A 219 -16.12 -7.59 -2.09
N GLY A 220 -15.74 -8.69 -1.44
CA GLY A 220 -15.39 -8.68 -0.02
C GLY A 220 -16.58 -8.93 0.92
N ASN A 221 -17.52 -9.77 0.49
CA ASN A 221 -18.75 -10.10 1.23
C ASN A 221 -19.76 -8.94 1.36
N ILE A 222 -19.87 -8.10 0.33
CA ILE A 222 -20.86 -7.02 0.30
C ILE A 222 -22.27 -7.62 0.17
N PRO A 223 -23.23 -7.29 1.04
CA PRO A 223 -24.60 -7.75 0.89
C PRO A 223 -25.24 -7.11 -0.35
N ALA A 224 -25.87 -7.92 -1.20
CA ALA A 224 -26.52 -7.48 -2.41
C ALA A 224 -27.70 -8.38 -2.80
N THR A 225 -28.58 -7.84 -3.64
CA THR A 225 -29.63 -8.61 -4.31
C THR A 225 -29.26 -8.75 -5.79
N ILE A 226 -29.18 -9.98 -6.31
CA ILE A 226 -28.87 -10.28 -7.72
C ILE A 226 -30.16 -10.62 -8.47
N TYR A 227 -30.36 -10.05 -9.65
CA TYR A 227 -31.43 -10.41 -10.57
C TYR A 227 -30.85 -11.16 -11.78
N HIS A 228 -31.30 -12.39 -11.98
CA HIS A 228 -30.94 -13.18 -13.16
C HIS A 228 -31.78 -12.76 -14.37
N GLN A 229 -31.22 -12.85 -15.58
CA GLN A 229 -31.97 -12.61 -16.81
C GLN A 229 -33.20 -13.52 -16.96
N SER A 230 -33.15 -14.74 -16.43
CA SER A 230 -34.23 -15.73 -16.51
C SER A 230 -35.19 -15.73 -15.32
N ALA A 231 -34.87 -15.03 -14.22
CA ALA A 231 -35.66 -15.08 -12.99
C ALA A 231 -36.40 -13.76 -12.76
N ARG A 232 -37.68 -13.83 -12.42
CA ARG A 232 -38.50 -12.66 -12.04
C ARG A 232 -38.21 -12.15 -10.62
N PHE A 233 -37.46 -12.89 -9.83
CA PHE A 233 -37.18 -12.58 -8.42
C PHE A 233 -35.68 -12.38 -8.20
N GLY A 234 -35.35 -11.41 -7.35
CA GLY A 234 -33.98 -11.17 -6.91
C GLY A 234 -33.57 -12.12 -5.80
N GLU A 235 -32.31 -12.54 -5.80
CA GLU A 235 -31.73 -13.37 -4.75
C GLU A 235 -30.82 -12.56 -3.82
N ASP A 236 -31.07 -12.67 -2.52
CA ASP A 236 -30.26 -12.03 -1.50
C ASP A 236 -29.01 -12.85 -1.19
N VAL A 237 -27.85 -12.23 -1.40
CA VAL A 237 -26.55 -12.89 -1.35
C VAL A 237 -25.49 -11.96 -0.77
N LYS A 238 -24.33 -12.53 -0.44
CA LYS A 238 -23.10 -11.77 -0.20
C LYS A 238 -22.19 -11.92 -1.40
N ILE A 239 -21.86 -10.81 -2.06
CA ILE A 239 -20.93 -10.80 -3.19
C ILE A 239 -19.53 -11.03 -2.64
N ILE A 240 -18.95 -12.17 -2.98
CA ILE A 240 -17.57 -12.48 -2.61
C ILE A 240 -16.63 -11.72 -3.56
N LEU A 241 -16.87 -11.84 -4.88
CA LEU A 241 -16.09 -11.14 -5.88
C LEU A 241 -16.88 -10.96 -7.19
N HIS A 242 -16.75 -9.80 -7.79
CA HIS A 242 -17.31 -9.44 -9.09
C HIS A 242 -16.17 -9.14 -10.08
N THR A 243 -16.14 -9.87 -11.18
CA THR A 243 -15.25 -9.64 -12.33
C THR A 243 -16.11 -9.33 -13.56
N PRO A 244 -15.55 -8.77 -14.65
CA PRO A 244 -16.31 -8.51 -15.87
C PRO A 244 -17.00 -9.74 -16.47
N LYS A 245 -16.49 -10.94 -16.21
CA LYS A 245 -17.00 -12.21 -16.76
C LYS A 245 -17.80 -13.04 -15.78
N THR A 246 -17.58 -12.89 -14.49
CA THR A 246 -18.15 -13.79 -13.47
C THR A 246 -18.42 -13.07 -12.16
N LEU A 247 -19.53 -13.43 -11.53
CA LEU A 247 -19.90 -13.02 -10.18
C LEU A 247 -19.87 -14.25 -9.27
N PHE A 248 -19.02 -14.17 -8.24
CA PHE A 248 -18.95 -15.12 -7.15
C PHE A 248 -19.76 -14.59 -5.97
N PHE A 249 -20.70 -15.38 -5.49
CA PHE A 249 -21.57 -15.00 -4.39
C PHE A 249 -21.73 -16.13 -3.38
N ARG A 250 -22.15 -15.76 -2.18
CA ARG A 250 -22.50 -16.69 -1.10
C ARG A 250 -23.96 -16.54 -0.74
N LYS A 251 -24.64 -17.69 -0.61
CA LYS A 251 -26.01 -17.80 -0.10
C LYS A 251 -26.01 -18.85 1.02
N GLY A 252 -26.06 -18.38 2.27
CA GLY A 252 -25.80 -19.25 3.44
C GLY A 252 -24.39 -19.83 3.38
N ASP A 253 -24.26 -21.15 3.46
CA ASP A 253 -22.96 -21.85 3.37
C ASP A 253 -22.55 -22.23 1.93
N VAL A 254 -23.42 -21.96 0.95
CA VAL A 254 -23.19 -22.33 -0.45
C VAL A 254 -22.53 -21.17 -1.18
N VAL A 255 -21.47 -21.49 -1.92
CA VAL A 255 -20.79 -20.57 -2.84
C VAL A 255 -21.29 -20.85 -4.25
N GLY A 256 -21.80 -19.81 -4.91
CA GLY A 256 -22.31 -19.87 -6.28
C GLY A 256 -21.50 -19.02 -7.24
N LEU A 257 -21.64 -19.32 -8.54
CA LEU A 257 -21.02 -18.61 -9.65
C LEU A 257 -22.09 -18.29 -10.70
N ILE A 258 -22.13 -17.04 -11.15
CA ILE A 258 -22.98 -16.61 -12.27
C ILE A 258 -22.09 -15.95 -13.33
N PRO A 259 -22.17 -16.38 -14.60
CA PRO A 259 -21.57 -15.68 -15.73
C PRO A 259 -22.12 -14.24 -15.83
N GLY A 260 -21.24 -13.26 -16.06
CA GLY A 260 -21.57 -11.83 -16.04
C GLY A 260 -22.61 -11.44 -17.09
N ASP A 261 -22.59 -12.11 -18.23
CA ASP A 261 -23.56 -11.97 -19.33
C ASP A 261 -24.98 -12.42 -18.95
N LYS A 262 -25.16 -13.18 -17.87
CA LYS A 262 -26.46 -13.68 -17.37
C LYS A 262 -27.03 -12.83 -16.23
N ILE A 263 -26.31 -11.80 -15.80
CA ILE A 263 -26.72 -10.88 -14.75
C ILE A 263 -27.52 -9.75 -15.40
N ASN A 264 -28.74 -9.54 -14.92
CA ASN A 264 -29.55 -8.42 -15.38
C ASN A 264 -29.29 -7.16 -14.55
N MET A 265 -29.24 -7.31 -13.22
CA MET A 265 -29.03 -6.19 -12.30
C MET A 265 -28.46 -6.67 -10.95
N ILE A 266 -27.61 -5.83 -10.34
CA ILE A 266 -27.10 -6.01 -8.98
C ILE A 266 -27.51 -4.77 -8.17
N ILE A 267 -28.20 -4.98 -7.04
CA ILE A 267 -28.52 -3.92 -6.08
C ILE A 267 -27.71 -4.13 -4.82
N TYR A 268 -26.73 -3.26 -4.57
CA TYR A 268 -25.93 -3.28 -3.34
C TYR A 268 -26.79 -2.78 -2.16
N ARG A 269 -26.77 -3.52 -1.06
CA ARG A 269 -27.44 -3.12 0.19
C ARG A 269 -26.44 -2.49 1.13
N LYS A 270 -26.89 -1.51 1.92
CA LYS A 270 -26.08 -0.93 2.99
C LYS A 270 -25.89 -2.00 4.06
N ASN A 271 -24.65 -2.21 4.49
CA ASN A 271 -24.29 -3.24 5.48
C ASN A 271 -24.97 -2.90 6.82
N THR A 272 -26.13 -3.51 7.11
CA THR A 272 -26.88 -3.30 8.36
C THR A 272 -26.46 -4.25 9.49
N ASP A 273 -25.72 -5.32 9.17
CA ASP A 273 -25.38 -6.39 10.11
C ASP A 273 -24.39 -5.96 11.21
N ASP A 274 -23.54 -4.94 10.98
CA ASP A 274 -22.56 -4.50 12.00
C ASP A 274 -23.22 -3.71 13.16
N LYS A 275 -24.47 -3.26 13.00
CA LYS A 275 -25.21 -2.59 14.10
C LYS A 275 -25.87 -3.56 15.08
N GLU A 276 -26.03 -4.83 14.71
CA GLU A 276 -26.66 -5.83 15.57
C GLU A 276 -25.67 -6.53 16.51
N LYS A 277 -24.40 -6.70 16.09
CA LYS A 277 -23.35 -7.23 16.97
C LYS A 277 -22.82 -6.23 18.01
N ALA A 278 -23.06 -4.94 17.83
CA ALA A 278 -22.72 -3.92 18.83
C ALA A 278 -23.80 -3.74 19.93
N ARG A 279 -24.91 -4.50 19.86
CA ARG A 279 -26.05 -4.42 20.78
C ARG A 279 -26.26 -5.65 21.68
N ASN A 280 -25.41 -6.67 21.58
CA ASN A 280 -25.42 -7.85 22.45
C ASN A 280 -24.13 -7.98 23.23
#